data_AF-A0A1X7BQT6-F1
#
_entry.id   AF-A0A1X7BQT6-F1
#
_cell.length_a   1.000
_cell.length_b   1.000
_cell.length_c   1.000
_cell.angle_alpha   90.00
_cell.angle_beta   90.00
_cell.angle_gamma   90.00
#
_symmetry.space_group_name_H-M   'P 1'
#
loop_
_entity.id
_entity.type
_entity.pdbx_description
1 polymer ?
#
loop_
_entity_poly.entity_id
_entity_poly.type
_entity_poly.pdbx_seq_one_letter_code
_entity_poly.pdbx_strand_id
1 'polypeptide(L)'
;MKTRIHAIAGGIGFLMILLFWTSTAISELFAGHETIAAVKALILKGMFILIPAMVIAGGSGTVMGKNRTDAKALAKKKRMPLIAMNGLLILLPSAWFLAGKAAAGEFDTVFYTVQVIELIAGVANLTMMGLNIRDGLTMTGRIGGSGARSTDTPQPMIEERPAGPLVAKSNPRLTNYAGQELETRSVVALCRCGQSKKKPYCDGSHSEIGFSTEPSRDRTPDGVKVFDGKQIDIHYNRLVCSHAGECGARLKAAFDTKRDPWIVPDNATPDQIKEVVGACPSGALSWSEPGGQAQHIIGEKPGITIENDGPYRVTRIPLASGVQAEGASPDKYVLCRCGASKNKPFCDGSHSDIGWTDKST
;
A
#
# COMPACT_ATOMS: atom_id res chain seq x y z
N MET A 1 -19.74 -1.05 19.34
CA MET A 1 -19.46 -1.04 20.80
C MET A 1 -18.43 -2.08 21.21
N LYS A 2 -18.62 -3.38 20.89
CA LYS A 2 -17.72 -4.49 21.26
C LYS A 2 -16.24 -4.31 20.86
N THR A 3 -15.97 -3.75 19.67
CA THR A 3 -14.62 -3.47 19.17
C THR A 3 -13.88 -2.39 19.97
N ARG A 4 -14.60 -1.35 20.42
CA ARG A 4 -14.01 -0.28 21.27
C ARG A 4 -13.68 -0.80 22.66
N ILE A 5 -14.59 -1.58 23.26
CA ILE A 5 -14.38 -2.22 24.58
C ILE A 5 -13.15 -3.13 24.54
N HIS A 6 -13.04 -3.99 23.51
CA HIS A 6 -11.87 -4.85 23.33
C HIS A 6 -10.56 -4.05 23.22
N ALA A 7 -10.53 -3.00 22.40
CA ALA A 7 -9.34 -2.20 22.19
C ALA A 7 -8.90 -1.48 23.48
N ILE A 8 -9.85 -0.92 24.23
CA ILE A 8 -9.57 -0.26 25.51
C ILE A 8 -9.05 -1.28 26.53
N ALA A 9 -9.75 -2.40 26.73
CA ALA A 9 -9.35 -3.42 27.69
C ALA A 9 -7.98 -4.03 27.35
N GLY A 10 -7.72 -4.33 26.07
CA GLY A 10 -6.43 -4.83 25.61
C GLY A 10 -5.30 -3.81 25.75
N GLY A 11 -5.59 -2.52 25.51
CA GLY A 11 -4.64 -1.42 25.72
C GLY A 11 -4.27 -1.24 27.19
N ILE A 12 -5.28 -1.24 28.09
CA ILE A 12 -5.06 -1.19 29.55
C ILE A 12 -4.18 -2.36 29.97
N GLY A 13 -4.54 -3.59 29.58
CA GLY A 13 -3.77 -4.78 29.95
C GLY A 13 -2.31 -4.70 29.51
N PHE A 14 -2.05 -4.29 28.26
CA PHE A 14 -0.69 -4.16 27.73
C PHE A 14 0.12 -3.08 28.48
N LEU A 15 -0.45 -1.90 28.67
CA LEU A 15 0.24 -0.79 29.33
C LEU A 15 0.54 -1.11 30.80
N MET A 16 -0.36 -1.80 31.49
CA MET A 16 -0.14 -2.22 32.88
C MET A 16 0.97 -3.26 32.99
N ILE A 17 0.99 -4.29 32.14
CA ILE A 17 2.06 -5.28 32.14
C ILE A 17 3.40 -4.63 31.81
N LEU A 18 3.42 -3.71 30.84
CA LEU A 18 4.62 -2.96 30.49
C LEU A 18 5.12 -2.15 31.69
N LEU A 19 4.22 -1.45 32.37
CA LEU A 19 4.53 -0.68 33.57
C LEU A 19 5.07 -1.55 34.71
N PHE A 20 4.47 -2.71 34.97
CA PHE A 20 4.91 -3.62 36.03
C PHE A 20 6.29 -4.20 35.75
N TRP A 21 6.53 -4.56 34.49
CA TRP A 21 7.80 -5.12 34.08
C TRP A 21 8.90 -4.06 34.12
N THR A 22 8.66 -2.86 33.59
CA THR A 22 9.66 -1.78 33.63
C THR A 22 9.91 -1.28 35.04
N SER A 23 8.89 -1.15 35.88
CA SER A 23 9.07 -0.75 37.28
C SER A 23 9.90 -1.76 38.05
N THR A 24 9.65 -3.06 37.84
CA THR A 24 10.46 -4.14 38.40
C THR A 24 11.91 -4.07 37.90
N ALA A 25 12.12 -4.02 36.59
CA ALA A 25 13.46 -4.00 36.02
C ALA A 25 14.28 -2.79 36.53
N ILE A 26 13.65 -1.62 36.60
CA ILE A 26 14.30 -0.39 37.09
C ILE A 26 14.59 -0.48 38.59
N SER A 27 13.64 -0.94 39.41
CA SER A 27 13.86 -1.01 40.86
C SER A 27 14.96 -2.00 41.23
N GLU A 28 15.05 -3.14 40.54
CA GLU A 28 16.08 -4.15 40.80
C GLU A 28 17.48 -3.70 40.36
N LEU A 29 17.58 -2.88 39.31
CA LEU A 29 18.87 -2.40 38.81
C LEU A 29 19.41 -1.18 39.57
N PHE A 30 18.53 -0.36 40.13
CA PHE A 30 18.91 0.99 40.58
C PHE A 30 18.38 1.41 41.95
N ALA A 31 17.51 0.62 42.60
CA ALA A 31 16.88 1.01 43.86
C ALA A 31 17.25 0.07 45.03
N GLY A 32 17.00 0.55 46.25
CA GLY A 32 17.19 -0.22 47.47
C GLY A 32 16.05 -1.19 47.76
N HIS A 33 16.29 -2.13 48.68
CA HIS A 33 15.35 -3.20 49.05
C HIS A 33 13.98 -2.69 49.53
N GLU A 34 13.92 -1.55 50.22
CA GLU A 34 12.66 -0.92 50.62
C GLU A 34 11.81 -0.50 49.41
N THR A 35 12.45 0.13 48.41
CA THR A 35 11.78 0.52 47.18
C THR A 35 11.33 -0.70 46.38
N ILE A 36 12.14 -1.75 46.33
CA ILE A 36 11.76 -3.02 45.68
C ILE A 36 10.50 -3.60 46.34
N ALA A 37 10.46 -3.68 47.68
CA ALA A 37 9.29 -4.16 48.41
C ALA A 37 8.04 -3.31 48.12
N ALA A 38 8.19 -1.98 48.09
CA ALA A 38 7.10 -1.08 47.74
C ALA A 38 6.59 -1.29 46.30
N VAL A 39 7.49 -1.47 45.33
CA VAL A 39 7.15 -1.74 43.92
C VAL A 39 6.42 -3.08 43.78
N LYS A 40 6.90 -4.15 44.44
CA LYS A 40 6.24 -5.47 44.40
C LYS A 40 4.84 -5.44 45.01
N ALA A 41 4.65 -4.74 46.13
CA ALA A 41 3.32 -4.50 46.70
C ALA A 41 2.42 -3.67 45.76
N LEU A 42 3.01 -2.65 45.13
CA LEU A 42 2.53 -1.90 43.96
C LEU A 42 1.82 -2.76 42.92
N ILE A 43 2.62 -3.68 42.38
CA ILE A 43 2.24 -4.57 41.29
C ILE A 43 1.08 -5.46 41.71
N LEU A 44 1.13 -6.07 42.91
CA LEU A 44 0.02 -6.87 43.42
C LEU A 44 -1.30 -6.08 43.49
N LYS A 45 -1.27 -4.83 43.98
CA LYS A 45 -2.48 -3.98 44.01
C LYS A 45 -2.97 -3.66 42.60
N GLY A 46 -2.06 -3.44 41.66
CA GLY A 46 -2.39 -3.22 40.26
C GLY A 46 -3.07 -4.42 39.58
N MET A 47 -2.90 -5.65 40.10
CA MET A 47 -3.56 -6.83 39.55
C MET A 47 -5.09 -6.77 39.61
N PHE A 48 -5.68 -6.01 40.55
CA PHE A 48 -7.13 -5.79 40.62
C PHE A 48 -7.69 -5.05 39.40
N ILE A 49 -6.85 -4.33 38.65
CA ILE A 49 -7.22 -3.68 37.39
C ILE A 49 -6.81 -4.56 36.20
N LEU A 50 -5.58 -5.11 36.25
CA LEU A 50 -5.04 -5.92 35.15
C LEU A 50 -5.88 -7.18 34.88
N ILE A 51 -6.24 -7.94 35.91
CA ILE A 51 -6.95 -9.22 35.75
C ILE A 51 -8.31 -9.00 35.06
N PRO A 52 -9.19 -8.09 35.53
CA PRO A 52 -10.44 -7.79 34.82
C PRO A 52 -10.22 -7.31 33.38
N ALA A 53 -9.24 -6.43 33.15
CA ALA A 53 -8.93 -5.94 31.81
C ALA A 53 -8.55 -7.09 30.86
N MET A 54 -7.72 -8.03 31.32
CA MET A 54 -7.31 -9.20 30.55
C MET A 54 -8.45 -10.19 30.29
N VAL A 55 -9.32 -10.40 31.27
CA VAL A 55 -10.54 -11.22 31.10
C VAL A 55 -11.47 -10.61 30.05
N ILE A 56 -11.71 -9.30 30.11
CA ILE A 56 -12.53 -8.58 29.13
C ILE A 56 -11.89 -8.62 27.74
N ALA A 57 -10.59 -8.34 27.63
CA ALA A 57 -9.86 -8.35 26.37
C ALA A 57 -9.87 -9.76 25.74
N GLY A 58 -9.63 -10.80 26.55
CA GLY A 58 -9.64 -12.19 26.12
C GLY A 58 -11.03 -12.65 25.66
N GLY A 59 -12.06 -12.45 26.48
CA GLY A 59 -13.44 -12.84 26.18
C GLY A 59 -14.04 -12.08 24.99
N SER A 60 -13.84 -10.77 24.91
CA SER A 60 -14.27 -9.98 23.75
C SER A 60 -13.51 -10.39 22.48
N GLY A 61 -12.22 -10.74 22.60
CA GLY A 61 -11.39 -11.20 21.51
C GLY A 61 -11.84 -12.54 20.92
N THR A 62 -12.18 -13.53 21.77
CA THR A 62 -12.70 -14.83 21.31
C THR A 62 -14.06 -14.69 20.64
N VAL A 63 -14.95 -13.84 21.15
CA VAL A 63 -16.25 -13.57 20.52
C VAL A 63 -16.08 -12.91 19.14
N MET A 64 -15.24 -11.89 19.02
CA MET A 64 -15.01 -11.20 17.73
C MET A 64 -14.23 -12.07 16.72
N GLY A 65 -13.40 -12.99 17.19
CA GLY A 65 -12.59 -13.87 16.36
C GLY A 65 -13.25 -15.21 16.00
N LYS A 66 -14.45 -15.52 16.51
CA LYS A 66 -15.05 -16.86 16.45
C LYS A 66 -15.03 -17.45 15.03
N ASN A 67 -15.58 -16.73 14.05
CA ASN A 67 -15.70 -17.20 12.67
C ASN A 67 -14.54 -16.76 11.76
N ARG A 68 -13.50 -16.10 12.30
CA ARG A 68 -12.36 -15.65 11.50
C ARG A 68 -11.36 -16.79 11.28
N THR A 69 -10.99 -17.00 10.01
CA THR A 69 -10.09 -18.06 9.54
C THR A 69 -8.82 -17.53 8.87
N ASP A 70 -8.65 -16.21 8.77
CA ASP A 70 -7.43 -15.63 8.20
C ASP A 70 -6.18 -15.96 9.03
N ALA A 71 -5.02 -16.03 8.38
CA ALA A 71 -3.77 -16.48 8.99
C ALA A 71 -3.38 -15.68 10.25
N LYS A 72 -3.62 -14.35 10.24
CA LYS A 72 -3.34 -13.47 11.39
C LYS A 72 -4.32 -13.73 12.55
N ALA A 73 -5.60 -13.95 12.27
CA ALA A 73 -6.58 -14.37 13.26
C ALA A 73 -6.25 -15.75 13.86
N LEU A 74 -5.81 -16.72 13.06
CA LEU A 74 -5.39 -18.04 13.54
C LEU A 74 -4.13 -17.95 14.42
N ALA A 75 -3.13 -17.18 14.01
CA ALA A 75 -1.93 -16.94 14.82
C ALA A 75 -2.28 -16.29 16.17
N LYS A 76 -3.20 -15.33 16.18
CA LYS A 76 -3.72 -14.71 17.41
C LYS A 76 -4.45 -15.72 18.29
N LYS A 77 -5.32 -16.57 17.73
CA LYS A 77 -5.99 -17.66 18.46
C LYS A 77 -5.00 -18.62 19.12
N LYS A 78 -3.90 -18.95 18.44
CA LYS A 78 -2.83 -19.81 18.99
C LYS A 78 -2.06 -19.16 20.14
N ARG A 79 -1.79 -17.85 20.07
CA ARG A 79 -1.04 -17.12 21.12
C ARG A 79 -1.86 -16.80 22.37
N MET A 80 -3.16 -16.57 22.23
CA MET A 80 -4.03 -16.20 23.37
C MET A 80 -3.99 -17.18 24.56
N PRO A 81 -4.10 -18.51 24.40
CA PRO A 81 -4.01 -19.42 25.53
C PRO A 81 -2.62 -19.41 26.16
N LEU A 82 -1.55 -19.25 25.37
CA LEU A 82 -0.18 -19.18 25.89
C LEU A 82 0.04 -17.94 26.77
N ILE A 83 -0.47 -16.77 26.34
CA ILE A 83 -0.44 -15.53 27.13
C ILE A 83 -1.19 -15.72 28.44
N ALA A 84 -2.39 -16.33 28.39
CA ALA A 84 -3.21 -16.56 29.57
C ALA A 84 -2.54 -17.53 30.55
N MET A 85 -1.99 -18.64 30.05
CA MET A 85 -1.28 -19.64 30.86
C MET A 85 -0.01 -19.06 31.48
N ASN A 86 0.80 -18.32 30.72
CA ASN A 86 2.00 -17.67 31.25
C ASN A 86 1.64 -16.66 32.35
N GLY A 87 0.60 -15.86 32.13
CA GLY A 87 0.07 -14.94 33.14
C GLY A 87 -0.41 -15.63 34.41
N LEU A 88 -1.22 -16.68 34.27
CA LEU A 88 -1.87 -17.36 35.38
C LEU A 88 -0.94 -18.31 36.16
N LEU A 89 -0.06 -19.03 35.46
CA LEU A 89 0.73 -20.11 36.03
C LEU A 89 2.15 -19.69 36.42
N ILE A 90 2.67 -18.61 35.83
CA ILE A 90 4.05 -18.17 36.09
C ILE A 90 4.05 -16.78 36.72
N LEU A 91 3.51 -15.78 36.02
CA LEU A 91 3.63 -14.38 36.45
C LEU A 91 2.85 -14.07 37.73
N LEU A 92 1.61 -14.54 37.83
CA LEU A 92 0.76 -14.26 38.99
C LEU A 92 1.30 -14.93 40.28
N PRO A 93 1.69 -16.23 40.29
CA PRO A 93 2.31 -16.84 41.46
C PRO A 93 3.66 -16.21 41.81
N SER A 94 4.49 -15.87 40.81
CA SER A 94 5.79 -15.24 41.04
C SER A 94 5.62 -13.86 41.68
N ALA A 95 4.69 -13.04 41.20
CA ALA A 95 4.43 -11.73 41.78
C ALA A 95 3.98 -11.81 43.25
N TRP A 96 3.12 -12.78 43.57
CA TRP A 96 2.67 -12.99 44.95
C TRP A 96 3.82 -13.47 45.85
N PHE A 97 4.60 -14.44 45.39
CA PHE A 97 5.77 -14.95 46.12
C PHE A 97 6.82 -13.87 46.36
N LEU A 98 7.20 -13.13 45.32
CA LEU A 98 8.21 -12.07 45.38
C LEU A 98 7.75 -10.91 46.28
N ALA A 99 6.49 -10.51 46.20
CA ALA A 99 5.96 -9.48 47.10
C ALA A 99 5.93 -9.94 48.56
N GLY A 100 5.60 -11.21 48.84
CA GLY A 100 5.64 -11.77 50.19
C GLY A 100 7.06 -11.80 50.76
N LYS A 101 8.03 -12.30 49.99
CA LYS A 101 9.45 -12.31 50.36
C LYS A 101 10.02 -10.90 50.58
N ALA A 102 9.76 -9.98 49.65
CA ALA A 102 10.24 -8.61 49.78
C ALA A 102 9.62 -7.89 50.99
N ALA A 103 8.34 -8.13 51.30
CA ALA A 103 7.69 -7.58 52.49
C ALA A 103 8.26 -8.14 53.80
N ALA A 104 8.77 -9.37 53.79
CA ALA A 104 9.48 -9.97 54.91
C ALA A 104 10.96 -9.52 55.00
N GLY A 105 11.45 -8.74 54.03
CA GLY A 105 12.86 -8.34 53.95
C GLY A 105 13.79 -9.46 53.47
N GLU A 106 13.24 -10.52 52.87
CA GLU A 106 13.99 -11.71 52.46
C GLU A 106 14.41 -11.63 50.97
N PHE A 107 15.66 -11.22 50.73
CA PHE A 107 16.28 -11.12 49.41
C PHE A 107 17.36 -12.20 49.23
N ASP A 108 16.94 -13.46 49.31
CA ASP A 108 17.82 -14.63 49.21
C ASP A 108 17.98 -15.13 47.75
N THR A 109 18.78 -16.18 47.55
CA THR A 109 18.99 -16.77 46.22
C THR A 109 17.67 -17.24 45.57
N VAL A 110 16.70 -17.68 46.37
CA VAL A 110 15.39 -18.12 45.87
C VAL A 110 14.59 -16.93 45.35
N PHE A 111 14.61 -15.80 46.06
CA PHE A 111 14.02 -14.54 45.62
C PHE A 111 14.56 -14.16 44.23
N TYR A 112 15.88 -14.05 44.09
CA TYR A 112 16.47 -13.64 42.81
C TYR A 112 16.26 -14.65 41.69
N THR A 113 16.21 -15.95 42.00
CA THR A 113 15.90 -16.99 41.00
C THR A 113 14.48 -16.81 40.44
N VAL A 114 13.49 -16.64 41.33
CA VAL A 114 12.10 -16.40 40.91
C VAL A 114 11.98 -15.04 40.21
N GLN A 115 12.75 -14.03 40.61
CA GLN A 115 12.80 -12.72 39.98
C GLN A 115 13.26 -12.79 38.52
N VAL A 116 14.29 -13.58 38.22
CA VAL A 116 14.76 -13.80 36.84
C VAL A 116 13.69 -14.51 36.01
N ILE A 117 13.03 -15.54 36.57
CA ILE A 117 11.94 -16.26 35.90
C ILE A 117 10.79 -15.31 35.57
N GLU A 118 10.39 -14.47 36.54
CA GLU A 118 9.33 -13.47 36.38
C GLU A 118 9.66 -12.47 35.26
N LEU A 119 10.89 -11.93 35.23
CA LEU A 119 11.31 -11.00 34.18
C LEU A 119 11.30 -11.63 32.79
N ILE A 120 11.80 -12.86 32.64
CA ILE A 120 11.79 -13.58 31.36
C ILE A 120 10.36 -13.85 30.90
N ALA A 121 9.53 -14.37 31.81
CA ALA A 121 8.12 -14.63 31.55
C ALA A 121 7.37 -13.34 31.20
N GLY A 122 7.75 -12.21 31.80
CA GLY A 122 7.17 -10.89 31.54
C GLY A 122 7.50 -10.37 30.14
N VAL A 123 8.76 -10.46 29.72
CA VAL A 123 9.20 -10.14 28.34
C VAL A 123 8.47 -11.02 27.33
N ALA A 124 8.38 -12.33 27.59
CA ALA A 124 7.67 -13.25 26.70
C ALA A 124 6.19 -12.86 26.57
N ASN A 125 5.54 -12.50 27.68
CA ASN A 125 4.14 -12.06 27.69
C ASN A 125 3.92 -10.77 26.91
N LEU A 126 4.77 -9.75 27.15
CA LEU A 126 4.74 -8.47 26.45
C LEU A 126 4.97 -8.66 24.95
N THR A 127 5.91 -9.51 24.58
CA THR A 127 6.20 -9.82 23.17
C THR A 127 4.98 -10.45 22.49
N MET A 128 4.39 -11.48 23.09
CA MET A 128 3.21 -12.15 22.54
C MET A 128 1.99 -11.22 22.47
N MET A 129 1.75 -10.40 23.49
CA MET A 129 0.67 -9.40 23.49
C MET A 129 0.91 -8.31 22.46
N GLY A 130 2.15 -7.82 22.33
CA GLY A 130 2.56 -6.86 21.31
C GLY A 130 2.31 -7.38 19.90
N LEU A 131 2.66 -8.64 19.62
CA LEU A 131 2.34 -9.30 18.35
C LEU A 131 0.83 -9.42 18.13
N ASN A 132 0.04 -9.73 19.17
CA ASN A 132 -1.41 -9.81 19.08
C ASN A 132 -2.10 -8.45 18.86
N ILE A 133 -1.51 -7.37 19.38
CA ILE A 133 -1.94 -5.99 19.16
C ILE A 133 -1.55 -5.55 17.75
N ARG A 134 -0.30 -5.78 17.34
CA ARG A 134 0.19 -5.52 15.98
C ARG A 134 -0.71 -6.17 14.95
N ASP A 135 -0.92 -7.48 15.06
CA ASP A 135 -1.77 -8.22 14.12
C ASP A 135 -3.21 -7.68 14.15
N GLY A 136 -3.72 -7.25 15.31
CA GLY A 136 -5.02 -6.58 15.44
C GLY A 136 -5.10 -5.22 14.73
N LEU A 137 -4.06 -4.42 14.85
CA LEU A 137 -3.94 -3.11 14.20
C LEU A 137 -3.70 -3.26 12.69
N THR A 138 -2.97 -4.28 12.27
CA THR A 138 -2.81 -4.63 10.85
C THR A 138 -4.11 -5.16 10.26
N MET A 139 -4.86 -6.01 10.97
CA MET A 139 -6.19 -6.48 10.55
C MET A 139 -7.25 -5.36 10.49
N THR A 140 -7.02 -4.23 11.16
CA THR A 140 -7.91 -3.05 11.14
C THR A 140 -7.37 -1.89 10.30
N GLY A 141 -6.26 -2.09 9.57
CA GLY A 141 -5.67 -1.10 8.66
C GLY A 141 -4.94 0.07 9.33
N ARG A 142 -4.69 0.01 10.65
CA ARG A 142 -4.06 1.08 11.44
C ARG A 142 -2.53 1.02 11.47
N ILE A 143 -1.95 -0.17 11.35
CA ILE A 143 -0.50 -0.39 11.22
C ILE A 143 -0.30 -1.25 9.98
N GLY A 144 -0.25 -0.58 8.84
CA GLY A 144 -0.14 -1.14 7.49
C GLY A 144 0.35 -0.10 6.51
N GLY A 145 1.36 0.68 6.91
CA GLY A 145 2.18 1.51 6.04
C GLY A 145 3.63 1.07 6.21
N SER A 146 4.32 0.88 5.08
CA SER A 146 5.76 0.56 4.96
C SER A 146 6.16 -0.92 5.15
N GLY A 147 6.52 -1.56 4.03
CA GLY A 147 7.61 -2.55 4.00
C GLY A 147 7.29 -4.01 4.33
N ALA A 148 6.36 -4.66 3.63
CA ALA A 148 6.42 -6.09 3.25
C ALA A 148 5.20 -6.45 2.38
N ARG A 149 5.43 -6.92 1.15
CA ARG A 149 4.39 -7.43 0.25
C ARG A 149 3.66 -8.60 0.92
N SER A 150 2.37 -8.45 1.23
CA SER A 150 1.45 -9.58 1.44
C SER A 150 0.52 -9.70 0.25
N THR A 151 0.53 -10.85 -0.40
CA THR A 151 -0.17 -11.22 -1.64
C THR A 151 -1.68 -11.46 -1.49
N ASP A 152 -2.35 -10.86 -0.51
CA ASP A 152 -3.73 -11.26 -0.15
C ASP A 152 -4.73 -10.10 0.04
N THR A 153 -4.31 -8.87 -0.28
CA THR A 153 -5.27 -7.87 -0.77
C THR A 153 -5.31 -8.06 -2.28
N PRO A 154 -6.47 -8.33 -2.91
CA PRO A 154 -6.52 -8.45 -4.35
C PRO A 154 -5.93 -7.16 -4.92
N GLN A 155 -4.85 -7.29 -5.69
CA GLN A 155 -4.19 -6.13 -6.29
C GLN A 155 -5.21 -5.43 -7.20
N PRO A 156 -5.19 -4.09 -7.27
CA PRO A 156 -5.98 -3.41 -8.27
C PRO A 156 -5.59 -3.95 -9.65
N MET A 157 -6.59 -4.19 -10.50
CA MET A 157 -6.41 -4.66 -11.86
C MET A 157 -7.46 -4.00 -12.73
N ILE A 158 -7.10 -3.69 -13.98
CA ILE A 158 -8.01 -3.17 -14.98
C ILE A 158 -8.33 -4.30 -15.98
N GLU A 159 -9.61 -4.62 -16.12
CA GLU A 159 -10.11 -5.55 -17.13
C GLU A 159 -10.80 -4.78 -18.26
N GLU A 160 -10.41 -5.05 -19.50
CA GLU A 160 -11.03 -4.48 -20.68
C GLU A 160 -12.25 -5.30 -21.11
N ARG A 161 -13.45 -4.72 -21.03
CA ARG A 161 -14.65 -5.38 -21.53
C ARG A 161 -14.75 -5.19 -23.05
N PRO A 162 -14.90 -6.27 -23.85
CA PRO A 162 -15.13 -6.16 -25.30
C PRO A 162 -16.30 -5.22 -25.61
N ALA A 163 -16.12 -4.31 -26.56
CA ALA A 163 -17.10 -3.26 -26.91
C ALA A 163 -17.61 -2.43 -25.71
N GLY A 164 -16.91 -2.45 -24.57
CA GLY A 164 -17.43 -1.99 -23.29
C GLY A 164 -16.44 -1.15 -22.48
N PRO A 165 -16.73 -0.93 -21.18
CA PRO A 165 -15.93 -0.10 -20.30
C PRO A 165 -14.61 -0.77 -19.88
N LEU A 166 -13.75 0.02 -19.22
CA LEU A 166 -12.63 -0.49 -18.45
C LEU A 166 -13.11 -0.77 -17.03
N VAL A 167 -12.91 -1.97 -16.51
CA VAL A 167 -13.38 -2.38 -15.18
C VAL A 167 -12.19 -2.45 -14.25
N ALA A 168 -12.05 -1.45 -13.39
CA ALA A 168 -11.02 -1.40 -12.37
C ALA A 168 -11.53 -2.06 -11.09
N LYS A 169 -10.85 -3.11 -10.62
CA LYS A 169 -11.23 -3.92 -9.45
C LYS A 169 -10.36 -3.59 -8.24
N SER A 170 -10.82 -4.01 -7.07
CA SER A 170 -10.07 -4.01 -5.81
C SER A 170 -9.76 -2.60 -5.25
N ASN A 171 -10.77 -1.71 -5.25
CA ASN A 171 -10.66 -0.33 -4.73
C ASN A 171 -9.47 0.43 -5.35
N PRO A 172 -9.46 0.65 -6.68
CA PRO A 172 -8.38 1.38 -7.33
C PRO A 172 -8.33 2.81 -6.79
N ARG A 173 -7.13 3.37 -6.57
CA ARG A 173 -7.01 4.81 -6.30
C ARG A 173 -7.36 5.59 -7.56
N LEU A 174 -8.35 6.47 -7.49
CA LEU A 174 -8.81 7.29 -8.61
C LEU A 174 -8.67 8.77 -8.27
N THR A 175 -7.95 9.52 -9.11
CA THR A 175 -7.76 10.98 -8.94
C THR A 175 -8.13 11.74 -10.21
N ASN A 176 -8.63 12.96 -10.07
CA ASN A 176 -8.76 13.89 -11.20
C ASN A 176 -7.45 14.65 -11.47
N TYR A 177 -7.43 15.46 -12.53
CA TYR A 177 -6.28 16.27 -12.93
C TYR A 177 -5.87 17.33 -11.89
N ALA A 178 -6.79 17.73 -11.01
CA ALA A 178 -6.52 18.63 -9.88
C ALA A 178 -5.93 17.90 -8.66
N GLY A 179 -5.75 16.58 -8.73
CA GLY A 179 -5.22 15.76 -7.64
C GLY A 179 -6.24 15.38 -6.57
N GLN A 180 -7.52 15.73 -6.74
CA GLN A 180 -8.60 15.35 -5.83
C GLN A 180 -8.93 13.86 -6.02
N GLU A 181 -9.02 13.13 -4.91
CA GLU A 181 -9.46 11.73 -4.90
C GLU A 181 -10.97 11.66 -5.14
N LEU A 182 -11.38 10.74 -6.02
CA LEU A 182 -12.78 10.49 -6.34
C LEU A 182 -13.33 9.32 -5.52
N GLU A 183 -14.65 9.23 -5.39
CA GLU A 183 -15.30 8.07 -4.76
C GLU A 183 -14.95 6.79 -5.53
N THR A 184 -14.53 5.76 -4.81
CA THR A 184 -14.20 4.45 -5.41
C THR A 184 -14.97 3.34 -4.70
N ARG A 185 -15.14 2.23 -5.41
CA ARG A 185 -15.80 1.01 -4.92
C ARG A 185 -14.92 -0.19 -5.25
N SER A 186 -15.34 -1.37 -4.77
CA SER A 186 -14.65 -2.64 -5.06
C SER A 186 -14.54 -2.93 -6.55
N VAL A 187 -15.49 -2.44 -7.34
CA VAL A 187 -15.51 -2.50 -8.80
C VAL A 187 -15.96 -1.15 -9.34
N VAL A 188 -15.16 -0.57 -10.22
CA VAL A 188 -15.44 0.71 -10.88
C VAL A 188 -15.42 0.49 -12.39
N ALA A 189 -16.53 0.78 -13.07
CA ALA A 189 -16.60 0.78 -14.52
C ALA A 189 -16.31 2.19 -15.06
N LEU A 190 -15.19 2.34 -15.77
CA LEU A 190 -14.72 3.59 -16.36
C LEU A 190 -15.12 3.69 -17.84
N CYS A 191 -15.65 4.84 -18.23
CA CYS A 191 -16.03 5.11 -19.61
C CYS A 191 -14.81 5.25 -20.50
N ARG A 192 -14.71 4.45 -21.57
CA ARG A 192 -13.70 4.64 -22.62
C ARG A 192 -14.26 4.94 -24.00
N CYS A 193 -15.58 5.03 -24.14
CA CYS A 193 -16.25 5.33 -25.40
C CYS A 193 -16.45 6.82 -25.65
N GLY A 194 -16.15 7.69 -24.67
CA GLY A 194 -16.28 9.14 -24.78
C GLY A 194 -17.71 9.70 -24.66
N GLN A 195 -18.75 8.86 -24.64
CA GLN A 195 -20.15 9.31 -24.72
C GLN A 195 -20.96 9.21 -23.42
N SER A 196 -20.37 8.71 -22.33
CA SER A 196 -21.09 8.61 -21.06
C SER A 196 -21.53 9.98 -20.54
N LYS A 197 -22.71 10.07 -19.93
CA LYS A 197 -23.22 11.28 -19.26
C LYS A 197 -22.77 11.35 -17.79
N LYS A 198 -22.14 10.29 -17.27
CA LYS A 198 -21.65 10.18 -15.88
C LYS A 198 -20.13 10.01 -15.81
N LYS A 199 -19.40 10.62 -16.75
CA LYS A 199 -17.93 10.56 -16.78
C LYS A 199 -17.35 10.97 -15.42
N PRO A 200 -16.29 10.30 -14.94
CA PRO A 200 -15.47 9.29 -15.63
C PRO A 200 -16.08 7.87 -15.66
N TYR A 201 -17.25 7.67 -15.07
CA TYR A 201 -17.90 6.36 -14.95
C TYR A 201 -18.66 5.98 -16.22
N CYS A 202 -18.85 4.68 -16.41
CA CYS A 202 -19.69 4.14 -17.47
C CYS A 202 -21.16 4.11 -17.06
N ASP A 203 -22.05 4.53 -17.95
CA ASP A 203 -23.52 4.51 -17.81
C ASP A 203 -24.23 3.63 -18.86
N GLY A 204 -23.47 2.96 -19.74
CA GLY A 204 -24.01 2.05 -20.76
C GLY A 204 -24.05 2.62 -22.18
N SER A 205 -23.76 3.91 -22.40
CA SER A 205 -23.85 4.52 -23.73
C SER A 205 -22.99 3.85 -24.82
N HIS A 206 -21.97 3.06 -24.45
CA HIS A 206 -21.15 2.31 -25.40
C HIS A 206 -21.97 1.31 -26.24
N SER A 207 -23.01 0.70 -25.65
CA SER A 207 -23.89 -0.24 -26.35
C SER A 207 -24.76 0.46 -27.38
N GLU A 208 -25.28 1.64 -27.04
CA GLU A 208 -26.18 2.43 -27.90
C GLU A 208 -25.47 2.96 -29.15
N ILE A 209 -24.19 3.34 -29.02
CA ILE A 209 -23.40 3.92 -30.12
C ILE A 209 -22.62 2.87 -30.92
N GLY A 210 -22.70 1.58 -30.56
CA GLY A 210 -21.91 0.52 -31.21
C GLY A 210 -20.40 0.70 -31.03
N PHE A 211 -19.95 1.04 -29.81
CA PHE A 211 -18.53 1.27 -29.53
C PHE A 211 -17.66 0.05 -29.88
N SER A 212 -16.66 0.25 -30.73
CA SER A 212 -15.68 -0.78 -31.10
C SER A 212 -14.39 -0.67 -30.28
N THR A 213 -13.87 -1.82 -29.88
CA THR A 213 -12.58 -1.97 -29.17
C THR A 213 -11.45 -2.46 -30.07
N GLU A 214 -11.75 -2.76 -31.33
CA GLU A 214 -10.75 -3.21 -32.29
C GLU A 214 -9.78 -2.07 -32.63
N PRO A 215 -8.45 -2.33 -32.61
CA PRO A 215 -7.48 -1.40 -33.16
C PRO A 215 -7.73 -1.17 -34.64
N SER A 216 -7.48 0.05 -35.10
CA SER A 216 -7.61 0.39 -36.51
C SER A 216 -6.47 -0.21 -37.34
N ARG A 217 -6.75 -0.57 -38.60
CA ARG A 217 -5.74 -1.09 -39.54
C ARG A 217 -4.71 -0.03 -39.93
N ASP A 218 -5.08 1.25 -39.88
CA ASP A 218 -4.23 2.40 -40.18
C ASP A 218 -3.54 2.99 -38.93
N ARG A 219 -3.50 2.25 -37.81
CA ARG A 219 -2.75 2.68 -36.62
C ARG A 219 -1.26 2.73 -36.92
N THR A 220 -0.53 3.52 -36.13
CA THR A 220 0.93 3.52 -36.14
C THR A 220 1.46 2.07 -36.03
N PRO A 221 2.45 1.66 -36.83
CA PRO A 221 3.13 0.39 -36.61
C PRO A 221 3.77 0.32 -35.22
N ASP A 222 3.80 -0.87 -34.63
CA ASP A 222 4.62 -1.13 -33.44
C ASP A 222 6.09 -1.12 -33.82
N GLY A 223 6.92 -0.50 -32.98
CA GLY A 223 8.36 -0.41 -33.23
C GLY A 223 9.04 0.60 -32.32
N VAL A 224 10.11 0.15 -31.67
CA VAL A 224 11.00 1.03 -30.91
C VAL A 224 12.00 1.69 -31.86
N LYS A 225 12.08 3.02 -31.80
CA LYS A 225 13.20 3.79 -32.35
C LYS A 225 14.18 4.11 -31.23
N VAL A 226 15.44 3.74 -31.43
CA VAL A 226 16.54 4.09 -30.53
C VAL A 226 17.24 5.32 -31.09
N PHE A 227 17.49 6.29 -30.22
CA PHE A 227 18.30 7.47 -30.50
C PHE A 227 19.56 7.37 -29.66
N ASP A 228 20.67 7.05 -30.31
CA ASP A 228 21.95 6.83 -29.65
C ASP A 228 22.56 8.14 -29.15
N GLY A 229 23.13 8.10 -27.95
CA GLY A 229 23.87 9.21 -27.37
C GLY A 229 25.22 8.76 -26.81
N LYS A 230 26.11 9.71 -26.51
CA LYS A 230 27.44 9.39 -25.96
C LYS A 230 27.37 8.81 -24.55
N GLN A 231 26.38 9.22 -23.77
CA GLN A 231 26.21 8.85 -22.36
C GLN A 231 24.85 8.21 -22.07
N ILE A 232 23.87 8.33 -22.97
CA ILE A 232 22.51 7.85 -22.73
C ILE A 232 21.79 7.67 -24.07
N ASP A 233 21.13 6.54 -24.23
CA ASP A 233 20.25 6.28 -25.36
C ASP A 233 18.80 6.55 -24.97
N ILE A 234 18.02 7.08 -25.90
CA ILE A 234 16.59 7.33 -25.72
C ILE A 234 15.81 6.37 -26.62
N HIS A 235 14.91 5.61 -26.03
CA HIS A 235 14.05 4.65 -26.70
C HIS A 235 12.65 5.23 -26.83
N TYR A 236 12.07 5.18 -28.02
CA TYR A 236 10.77 5.76 -28.31
C TYR A 236 9.88 4.83 -29.13
N ASN A 237 8.70 4.49 -28.59
CA ASN A 237 7.67 3.79 -29.34
C ASN A 237 6.46 4.72 -29.59
N ARG A 238 6.25 5.10 -30.86
CA ARG A 238 5.18 6.00 -31.28
C ARG A 238 3.78 5.40 -31.07
N LEU A 239 3.63 4.08 -31.13
CA LEU A 239 2.35 3.38 -31.01
C LEU A 239 1.66 3.64 -29.67
N VAL A 240 2.44 3.72 -28.60
CA VAL A 240 1.95 3.96 -27.23
C VAL A 240 2.04 5.43 -26.82
N CYS A 241 2.53 6.33 -27.68
CA CYS A 241 2.60 7.76 -27.37
C CYS A 241 1.20 8.37 -27.26
N SER A 242 0.85 8.90 -26.09
CA SER A 242 -0.44 9.57 -25.88
C SER A 242 -0.47 11.04 -26.35
N HIS A 243 0.60 11.53 -26.96
CA HIS A 243 0.77 12.92 -27.40
C HIS A 243 0.60 13.99 -26.30
N ALA A 244 0.98 13.66 -25.06
CA ALA A 244 0.89 14.60 -23.93
C ALA A 244 1.82 15.84 -24.06
N GLY A 245 2.82 15.82 -24.95
CA GLY A 245 3.69 16.96 -25.21
C GLY A 245 4.74 17.27 -24.12
N GLU A 246 4.78 16.50 -23.03
CA GLU A 246 5.68 16.71 -21.89
C GLU A 246 7.16 16.83 -22.31
N CYS A 247 7.62 16.01 -23.27
CA CYS A 247 9.01 15.99 -23.68
C CYS A 247 9.47 17.29 -24.35
N GLY A 248 8.73 17.75 -25.36
CA GLY A 248 9.03 19.00 -26.05
C GLY A 248 8.80 20.23 -25.18
N ALA A 249 7.82 20.18 -24.28
CA ALA A 249 7.54 21.28 -23.34
C ALA A 249 8.64 21.46 -22.30
N ARG A 250 9.23 20.35 -21.81
CA ARG A 250 10.24 20.38 -20.73
C ARG A 250 11.65 20.59 -21.22
N LEU A 251 12.02 20.01 -22.37
CA LEU A 251 13.42 19.98 -22.81
C LEU A 251 13.55 20.03 -24.32
N LYS A 252 13.14 21.16 -24.90
CA LYS A 252 13.17 21.39 -26.35
C LYS A 252 14.56 21.19 -26.99
N ALA A 253 15.64 21.44 -26.25
CA ALA A 253 17.01 21.22 -26.75
C ALA A 253 17.24 19.77 -27.23
N ALA A 254 16.76 18.80 -26.44
CA ALA A 254 16.84 17.37 -26.76
C ALA A 254 15.61 16.87 -27.56
N PHE A 255 14.41 17.42 -27.32
CA PHE A 255 13.14 16.98 -27.92
C PHE A 255 12.47 18.12 -28.73
N ASP A 256 12.75 18.22 -30.02
CA ASP A 256 12.16 19.23 -30.91
C ASP A 256 11.48 18.60 -32.12
N THR A 257 10.14 18.63 -32.14
CA THR A 257 9.33 18.08 -33.25
C THR A 257 9.52 18.79 -34.59
N LYS A 258 10.22 19.94 -34.61
CA LYS A 258 10.56 20.67 -35.84
C LYS A 258 11.94 20.32 -36.40
N ARG A 259 12.70 19.45 -35.73
CA ARG A 259 14.05 19.01 -36.13
C ARG A 259 14.02 17.56 -36.61
N ASP A 260 14.99 17.21 -37.45
CA ASP A 260 15.32 15.81 -37.78
C ASP A 260 16.81 15.51 -37.47
N PRO A 261 17.13 14.55 -36.58
CA PRO A 261 16.20 13.82 -35.72
C PRO A 261 15.57 14.73 -34.66
N TRP A 262 14.30 14.46 -34.35
CA TRP A 262 13.56 15.25 -33.36
C TRP A 262 14.03 14.98 -31.92
N ILE A 263 14.65 13.82 -31.67
CA ILE A 263 15.34 13.47 -30.43
C ILE A 263 16.85 13.50 -30.67
N VAL A 264 17.58 14.28 -29.87
CA VAL A 264 19.06 14.32 -29.86
C VAL A 264 19.52 14.22 -28.40
N PRO A 265 19.95 13.03 -27.92
CA PRO A 265 20.34 12.84 -26.53
C PRO A 265 21.51 13.74 -26.11
N ASP A 266 22.49 13.95 -26.98
CA ASP A 266 23.70 14.74 -26.67
C ASP A 266 23.43 16.24 -26.43
N ASN A 267 22.22 16.74 -26.67
CA ASN A 267 21.86 18.13 -26.41
C ASN A 267 21.42 18.43 -24.96
N ALA A 268 21.49 17.43 -24.08
CA ALA A 268 21.18 17.59 -22.67
C ALA A 268 22.00 16.63 -21.80
N THR A 269 22.01 16.87 -20.49
CA THR A 269 22.63 15.94 -19.54
C THR A 269 21.76 14.69 -19.36
N PRO A 270 22.36 13.53 -18.99
CA PRO A 270 21.61 12.32 -18.69
C PRO A 270 20.49 12.51 -17.65
N ASP A 271 20.73 13.34 -16.62
CA ASP A 271 19.73 13.60 -15.58
C ASP A 271 18.53 14.38 -16.11
N GLN A 272 18.75 15.39 -16.95
CA GLN A 272 17.66 16.12 -17.61
C GLN A 272 16.84 15.20 -18.53
N ILE A 273 17.50 14.29 -19.24
CA ILE A 273 16.82 13.30 -20.09
C ILE A 273 15.98 12.34 -19.24
N LYS A 274 16.54 11.81 -18.15
CA LYS A 274 15.83 10.93 -17.21
C LYS A 274 14.62 11.65 -16.61
N GLU A 275 14.72 12.93 -16.27
CA GLU A 275 13.56 13.72 -15.80
C GLU A 275 12.44 13.77 -16.85
N VAL A 276 12.78 14.04 -18.12
CA VAL A 276 11.81 14.06 -19.22
C VAL A 276 11.17 12.70 -19.47
N VAL A 277 11.97 11.63 -19.47
CA VAL A 277 11.49 10.24 -19.58
C VAL A 277 10.53 9.92 -18.42
N GLY A 278 10.86 10.35 -17.20
CA GLY A 278 9.98 10.24 -16.03
C GLY A 278 8.68 11.00 -16.16
N ALA A 279 8.68 12.15 -16.84
CA ALA A 279 7.47 12.92 -17.11
C ALA A 279 6.56 12.31 -18.19
N CYS A 280 7.09 11.44 -19.06
CA CYS A 280 6.29 10.79 -20.12
C CYS A 280 5.19 9.90 -19.52
N PRO A 281 3.89 10.23 -19.66
CA PRO A 281 2.83 9.49 -18.97
C PRO A 281 2.55 8.12 -19.54
N SER A 282 2.67 7.98 -20.86
CA SER A 282 2.38 6.74 -21.55
C SER A 282 3.48 5.70 -21.44
N GLY A 283 4.64 6.05 -20.88
CA GLY A 283 5.83 5.20 -20.96
C GLY A 283 6.29 4.99 -22.41
N ALA A 284 5.95 5.91 -23.32
CA ALA A 284 6.42 5.82 -24.71
C ALA A 284 7.91 6.14 -24.84
N LEU A 285 8.47 6.83 -23.86
CA LEU A 285 9.88 7.10 -23.71
C LEU A 285 10.47 6.20 -22.62
N SER A 286 11.63 5.63 -22.90
CA SER A 286 12.52 4.97 -21.94
C SER A 286 13.97 5.34 -22.24
N TRP A 287 14.89 4.98 -21.35
CA TRP A 287 16.30 5.28 -21.51
C TRP A 287 17.17 4.06 -21.23
N SER A 288 18.40 4.05 -21.73
CA SER A 288 19.43 3.10 -21.30
C SER A 288 20.79 3.75 -21.28
N GLU A 289 21.75 3.14 -20.60
CA GLU A 289 23.16 3.35 -20.94
C GLU A 289 23.40 2.94 -22.40
N PRO A 290 24.42 3.47 -23.09
CA PRO A 290 24.69 3.15 -24.49
C PRO A 290 24.76 1.64 -24.76
N GLY A 291 23.88 1.13 -25.63
CA GLY A 291 23.76 -0.29 -25.96
C GLY A 291 23.16 -1.18 -24.85
N GLY A 292 22.64 -0.58 -23.79
CA GLY A 292 22.00 -1.27 -22.66
C GLY A 292 20.53 -1.63 -22.89
N GLN A 293 19.90 -2.15 -21.84
CA GLN A 293 18.46 -2.45 -21.84
C GLN A 293 17.64 -1.22 -21.45
N ALA A 294 16.51 -1.02 -22.13
CA ALA A 294 15.59 0.08 -21.87
C ALA A 294 15.00 0.04 -20.44
N GLN A 295 14.99 1.20 -19.79
CA GLN A 295 14.52 1.42 -18.43
C GLN A 295 13.44 2.50 -18.41
N HIS A 296 12.40 2.26 -17.62
CA HIS A 296 11.29 3.18 -17.40
C HIS A 296 11.38 3.83 -16.02
N ILE A 297 11.00 5.10 -15.94
CA ILE A 297 10.86 5.81 -14.66
C ILE A 297 9.36 5.89 -14.31
N ILE A 298 9.00 5.21 -13.22
CA ILE A 298 7.61 4.90 -12.86
C ILE A 298 7.29 5.50 -11.49
N GLY A 299 6.15 6.19 -11.39
CA GLY A 299 5.66 6.75 -10.13
C GLY A 299 5.42 5.68 -9.06
N GLU A 300 5.52 6.08 -7.80
CA GLU A 300 5.49 5.12 -6.69
C GLU A 300 4.09 4.60 -6.34
N LYS A 301 3.07 5.45 -6.50
CA LYS A 301 1.70 5.18 -6.02
C LYS A 301 0.86 4.53 -7.13
N PRO A 302 0.34 3.30 -6.91
CA PRO A 302 -0.63 2.72 -7.82
C PRO A 302 -1.89 3.58 -7.93
N GLY A 303 -2.40 3.77 -9.14
CA GLY A 303 -3.59 4.58 -9.33
C GLY A 303 -3.93 4.85 -10.78
N ILE A 304 -5.13 5.40 -10.95
CA ILE A 304 -5.67 5.90 -12.21
C ILE A 304 -5.87 7.41 -12.02
N THR A 305 -5.19 8.22 -12.83
CA THR A 305 -5.41 9.66 -12.89
C THR A 305 -6.19 10.00 -14.15
N ILE A 306 -7.22 10.81 -14.00
CA ILE A 306 -8.07 11.29 -15.09
C ILE A 306 -7.52 12.63 -15.56
N GLU A 307 -7.01 12.67 -16.78
CA GLU A 307 -6.50 13.89 -17.39
C GLU A 307 -7.62 14.81 -17.85
N ASN A 308 -7.44 16.12 -17.71
CA ASN A 308 -8.39 17.10 -18.25
C ASN A 308 -8.49 16.95 -19.77
N ASP A 309 -9.72 16.80 -20.28
CA ASP A 309 -9.99 16.56 -21.72
C ASP A 309 -9.15 15.44 -22.35
N GLY A 310 -8.65 14.53 -21.51
CA GLY A 310 -7.59 13.63 -21.87
C GLY A 310 -7.85 12.18 -21.46
N PRO A 311 -6.84 11.32 -21.58
CA PRO A 311 -6.95 9.90 -21.30
C PRO A 311 -6.88 9.57 -19.79
N TYR A 312 -6.93 8.29 -19.46
CA TYR A 312 -6.59 7.78 -18.12
C TYR A 312 -5.08 7.50 -18.06
N ARG A 313 -4.33 8.15 -17.15
CA ARG A 313 -2.95 7.77 -16.81
C ARG A 313 -2.98 6.67 -15.77
N VAL A 314 -2.33 5.54 -16.05
CA VAL A 314 -2.28 4.39 -15.16
C VAL A 314 -0.86 4.19 -14.66
N THR A 315 -0.71 4.00 -13.35
CA THR A 315 0.58 3.69 -12.71
C THR A 315 0.41 2.47 -11.82
N ARG A 316 1.29 1.48 -11.97
CA ARG A 316 1.41 0.24 -11.15
C ARG A 316 0.09 -0.52 -10.92
N ILE A 317 -0.83 -0.45 -11.88
CA ILE A 317 -2.04 -1.27 -11.92
C ILE A 317 -1.93 -2.12 -13.17
N PRO A 318 -1.91 -3.47 -13.07
CA PRO A 318 -1.87 -4.33 -14.23
C PRO A 318 -3.14 -4.22 -15.09
N LEU A 319 -2.93 -4.28 -16.40
CA LEU A 319 -3.96 -4.50 -17.41
C LEU A 319 -4.15 -6.00 -17.63
N ALA A 320 -5.39 -6.49 -17.68
CA ALA A 320 -5.67 -7.92 -17.77
C ALA A 320 -5.11 -8.56 -19.05
N SER A 321 -5.10 -7.83 -20.17
CA SER A 321 -4.49 -8.27 -21.43
C SER A 321 -2.96 -8.09 -21.49
N GLY A 322 -2.37 -7.42 -20.51
CA GLY A 322 -1.00 -6.93 -20.55
C GLY A 322 -0.80 -5.74 -21.48
N VAL A 323 0.39 -5.15 -21.47
CA VAL A 323 0.77 -4.08 -22.40
C VAL A 323 1.57 -4.70 -23.54
N GLN A 324 0.92 -4.91 -24.69
CA GLN A 324 1.49 -5.59 -25.85
C GLN A 324 2.00 -4.56 -26.88
N ALA A 325 3.14 -3.95 -26.57
CA ALA A 325 3.87 -3.08 -27.50
C ALA A 325 5.37 -3.16 -27.20
N GLU A 326 6.20 -3.11 -28.24
CA GLU A 326 7.65 -3.22 -28.09
C GLU A 326 8.20 -2.11 -27.17
N GLY A 327 9.02 -2.49 -26.18
CA GLY A 327 9.63 -1.55 -25.23
C GLY A 327 8.66 -0.83 -24.28
N ALA A 328 7.36 -1.10 -24.33
CA ALA A 328 6.37 -0.46 -23.46
C ALA A 328 6.45 -0.95 -22.01
N SER A 329 6.11 -0.07 -21.07
CA SER A 329 6.05 -0.42 -19.66
C SER A 329 4.75 -1.13 -19.31
N PRO A 330 4.78 -2.28 -18.58
CA PRO A 330 3.57 -2.90 -18.05
C PRO A 330 2.97 -2.12 -16.87
N ASP A 331 3.74 -1.22 -16.26
CA ASP A 331 3.42 -0.53 -15.02
C ASP A 331 3.16 0.97 -15.21
N LYS A 332 3.31 1.49 -16.44
CA LYS A 332 3.08 2.90 -16.77
C LYS A 332 2.57 3.02 -18.20
N TYR A 333 1.28 3.30 -18.34
CA TYR A 333 0.62 3.38 -19.64
C TYR A 333 -0.61 4.28 -19.57
N VAL A 334 -1.18 4.59 -20.73
CA VAL A 334 -2.29 5.53 -20.84
C VAL A 334 -3.43 4.89 -21.64
N LEU A 335 -4.63 4.89 -21.08
CA LEU A 335 -5.83 4.28 -21.68
C LEU A 335 -6.73 5.34 -22.30
N CYS A 336 -7.28 5.02 -23.47
CA CYS A 336 -8.19 5.90 -24.19
C CYS A 336 -9.47 6.16 -23.37
N ARG A 337 -9.92 7.42 -23.38
CA ARG A 337 -11.16 7.88 -22.73
C ARG A 337 -12.17 8.46 -23.71
N CYS A 338 -11.71 8.99 -24.84
CA CYS A 338 -12.52 9.66 -25.85
C CYS A 338 -13.22 8.70 -26.84
N GLY A 339 -12.81 7.43 -26.90
CA GLY A 339 -13.33 6.44 -27.85
C GLY A 339 -12.72 6.48 -29.26
N ALA A 340 -11.92 7.49 -29.59
CA ALA A 340 -11.41 7.70 -30.96
C ALA A 340 -10.03 7.08 -31.25
N SER A 341 -9.31 6.58 -30.24
CA SER A 341 -7.97 6.01 -30.45
C SER A 341 -7.96 4.92 -31.52
N LYS A 342 -6.96 4.92 -32.39
CA LYS A 342 -6.70 3.87 -33.37
C LYS A 342 -5.96 2.69 -32.74
N ASN A 343 -5.41 2.85 -31.54
CA ASN A 343 -4.67 1.81 -30.81
C ASN A 343 -5.34 1.39 -29.49
N LYS A 344 -6.67 1.21 -29.51
CA LYS A 344 -7.41 0.78 -28.31
C LYS A 344 -6.81 -0.52 -27.72
N PRO A 345 -6.74 -0.64 -26.38
CA PRO A 345 -7.30 0.24 -25.36
C PRO A 345 -6.45 1.48 -25.04
N PHE A 346 -5.27 1.62 -25.64
CA PHE A 346 -4.32 2.70 -25.34
C PHE A 346 -4.72 4.02 -25.98
N CYS A 347 -4.28 5.14 -25.40
CA CYS A 347 -4.39 6.45 -26.03
C CYS A 347 -3.23 6.68 -26.99
N ASP A 348 -3.53 7.16 -28.20
CA ASP A 348 -2.57 7.46 -29.27
C ASP A 348 -2.50 8.96 -29.62
N GLY A 349 -3.22 9.80 -28.86
CA GLY A 349 -3.35 11.23 -29.09
C GLY A 349 -4.66 11.66 -29.76
N SER A 350 -5.48 10.75 -30.31
CA SER A 350 -6.66 11.14 -31.11
C SER A 350 -7.67 12.03 -30.39
N HIS A 351 -7.70 12.05 -29.05
CA HIS A 351 -8.55 12.97 -28.28
C HIS A 351 -8.26 14.45 -28.60
N SER A 352 -6.99 14.82 -28.78
CA SER A 352 -6.60 16.17 -29.17
C SER A 352 -6.98 16.46 -30.62
N ASP A 353 -6.77 15.49 -31.52
CA ASP A 353 -7.05 15.65 -32.96
C ASP A 353 -8.54 15.92 -33.23
N ILE A 354 -9.43 15.27 -32.48
CA ILE A 354 -10.88 15.45 -32.62
C ILE A 354 -11.44 16.58 -31.74
N GLY A 355 -10.59 17.29 -30.97
CA GLY A 355 -11.03 18.30 -30.01
C GLY A 355 -11.97 17.76 -28.95
N TRP A 356 -11.74 16.53 -28.48
CA TRP A 356 -12.60 15.89 -27.48
C TRP A 356 -12.53 16.66 -26.17
N THR A 357 -13.69 16.88 -25.56
CA THR A 357 -13.82 17.57 -24.26
C THR A 357 -14.64 16.72 -23.31
N ASP A 358 -14.21 16.71 -22.05
CA ASP A 358 -14.90 16.03 -20.96
C ASP A 358 -16.05 16.92 -20.45
N LYS A 359 -17.11 17.02 -21.25
CA LYS A 359 -18.35 17.69 -20.86
C LYS A 359 -19.13 16.82 -19.87
N SER A 360 -18.61 16.66 -18.65
CA SER A 360 -19.40 16.14 -17.53
C SER A 360 -20.31 17.28 -17.06
N THR A 361 -21.62 17.18 -17.34
CA THR A 361 -22.64 18.06 -16.76
C THR A 361 -22.86 17.75 -15.28
#